data_AF-A0A6B3LAQ0-F1
#
_entry.id   AF-A0A6B3LAQ0-F1
#
_cell.length_a   1.000
_cell.length_b   1.000
_cell.length_c   1.000
_cell.angle_alpha   90.00
_cell.angle_beta   90.00
_cell.angle_gamma   90.00
#
_symmetry.space_group_name_H-M   'P 1'
#
loop_
_entity.id
_entity.type
_entity.pdbx_description
1 polymer ?
#
loop_
_entity_poly.entity_id
_entity_poly.type
_entity_poly.pdbx_seq_one_letter_code
_entity_poly.pdbx_strand_id
1 'polypeptide(L)'
;MQVIIALITGLLIGAGIYRLLGGAKIDIIIGLILISQGGNLIIFASGGLKHNAPALLTDEATNAASMADPLPQALVLTAIVIGFGILAFLLTLLTRSSKA
;
A
#
# COMPACT_ATOMS: atom_id res chain seq x y z
N MET A 1 5.90 -11.05 -13.72
CA MET A 1 5.39 -10.48 -12.46
C MET A 1 5.29 -8.95 -12.49
N GLN A 2 6.33 -8.25 -12.93
CA GLN A 2 6.36 -6.77 -12.97
C GLN A 2 5.16 -6.14 -13.70
N VAL A 3 4.82 -6.65 -14.90
CA VAL A 3 3.68 -6.13 -15.69
C VAL A 3 2.35 -6.30 -14.95
N ILE A 4 2.15 -7.44 -14.27
CA ILE A 4 0.92 -7.71 -13.51
C ILE A 4 0.80 -6.72 -12.34
N ILE A 5 1.89 -6.50 -11.59
CA ILE A 5 1.90 -5.54 -10.49
C ILE A 5 1.67 -4.12 -11.02
N ALA A 6 2.27 -3.74 -12.15
CA ALA A 6 2.05 -2.43 -12.75
C ALA A 6 0.58 -2.20 -13.13
N LEU A 7 -0.09 -3.21 -13.73
CA LEU A 7 -1.51 -3.14 -14.07
C LEU A 7 -2.41 -3.05 -12.83
N ILE A 8 -2.16 -3.87 -11.80
CA ILE A 8 -2.93 -3.85 -10.56
C ILE A 8 -2.76 -2.51 -9.84
N THR A 9 -1.53 -2.00 -9.74
CA THR A 9 -1.24 -0.69 -9.14
C THR A 9 -1.95 0.42 -9.90
N GLY A 10 -1.90 0.42 -11.23
CA GLY A 10 -2.61 1.39 -12.06
C GLY A 10 -4.12 1.36 -11.85
N LEU A 11 -4.69 0.15 -11.75
CA LEU A 11 -6.11 -0.04 -11.46
C LEU A 11 -6.50 0.49 -10.07
N LEU A 12 -5.68 0.22 -9.04
CA LEU A 12 -5.93 0.68 -7.67
C LEU A 12 -5.87 2.21 -7.57
N ILE A 13 -4.83 2.82 -8.14
CA ILE A 13 -4.67 4.29 -8.17
C ILE A 13 -5.82 4.91 -8.98
N GLY A 14 -6.12 4.38 -10.16
CA GLY A 14 -7.20 4.89 -11.02
C GLY A 14 -8.58 4.78 -10.36
N ALA A 15 -8.91 3.63 -9.77
CA ALA A 15 -10.16 3.43 -9.03
C ALA A 15 -10.23 4.30 -7.78
N GLY A 16 -9.10 4.51 -7.10
CA GLY A 16 -9.02 5.38 -5.94
C GLY A 16 -9.27 6.86 -6.28
N ILE A 17 -8.65 7.35 -7.36
CA ILE A 17 -8.90 8.70 -7.89
C ILE A 17 -10.35 8.83 -8.33
N TYR A 18 -10.90 7.84 -9.04
CA TYR A 18 -12.29 7.83 -9.46
C TYR A 18 -13.26 7.92 -8.26
N ARG A 19 -12.96 7.21 -7.16
CA ARG A 19 -13.74 7.29 -5.93
C ARG A 19 -13.59 8.63 -5.22
N LEU A 20 -12.41 9.24 -5.21
CA LEU A 20 -12.23 10.59 -4.66
C LEU A 20 -13.08 11.65 -5.39
N LEU A 21 -13.34 11.45 -6.68
CA LEU A 21 -14.24 12.31 -7.47
C LEU A 21 -15.73 12.00 -7.22
N GLY A 22 -16.03 10.93 -6.48
CA GLY A 22 -17.37 10.57 -6.05
C GLY A 22 -17.94 11.57 -5.04
N GLY A 23 -19.22 11.93 -5.19
CA GLY A 23 -19.87 12.94 -4.36
C GLY A 23 -20.26 12.45 -2.95
N ALA A 24 -20.10 11.16 -2.63
CA ALA A 24 -20.47 10.65 -1.31
C ALA A 24 -19.30 10.71 -0.32
N LYS A 25 -19.61 11.03 0.94
CA LYS A 25 -18.63 11.09 2.04
C LYS A 25 -17.83 9.78 2.22
N ILE A 26 -18.46 8.63 1.95
CA ILE A 26 -17.83 7.31 2.04
C ILE A 26 -16.87 7.06 0.88
N ASP A 27 -17.14 7.63 -0.31
CA ASP A 27 -16.27 7.44 -1.47
C ASP A 27 -14.87 8.04 -1.23
N ILE A 28 -14.76 9.10 -0.41
CA ILE A 28 -13.47 9.67 0.01
C ILE A 28 -12.64 8.64 0.77
N ILE A 29 -13.25 7.93 1.72
CA ILE A 29 -12.55 6.90 2.51
C ILE A 29 -12.07 5.76 1.60
N ILE A 30 -12.98 5.25 0.77
CA ILE A 30 -12.67 4.14 -0.14
C ILE A 30 -11.56 4.55 -1.12
N GLY A 31 -11.64 5.77 -1.66
CA GLY A 31 -10.62 6.33 -2.54
C GLY A 31 -9.24 6.39 -1.91
N LEU A 32 -9.16 6.87 -0.65
CA LEU A 32 -7.91 6.93 0.09
C LEU A 32 -7.33 5.55 0.42
N ILE A 33 -8.17 4.57 0.77
CA ILE A 33 -7.72 3.19 0.98
C ILE A 33 -7.09 2.63 -0.30
N LEU A 34 -7.78 2.77 -1.44
CA LEU A 34 -7.30 2.25 -2.72
C LEU A 34 -5.97 2.89 -3.14
N ILE A 35 -5.84 4.20 -2.97
CA ILE A 35 -4.58 4.92 -3.25
C ILE A 35 -3.46 4.46 -2.31
N SER A 36 -3.75 4.28 -1.02
CA SER A 36 -2.76 3.80 -0.05
C SER A 36 -2.25 2.41 -0.41
N GLN A 37 -3.15 1.49 -0.79
CA GLN A 37 -2.76 0.16 -1.25
C GLN A 37 -1.93 0.20 -2.55
N GLY A 38 -2.30 1.06 -3.51
CA GLY A 38 -1.52 1.29 -4.72
C GLY A 38 -0.11 1.83 -4.42
N GLY A 39 -0.01 2.82 -3.52
CA GLY A 39 1.26 3.37 -3.05
C GLY A 39 2.16 2.33 -2.40
N ASN A 40 1.59 1.46 -1.54
CA ASN A 40 2.33 0.36 -0.91
C ASN A 40 2.91 -0.61 -1.97
N LEU A 41 2.17 -0.91 -3.03
CA LEU A 41 2.66 -1.75 -4.13
C LEU A 41 3.77 -1.07 -4.95
N ILE A 42 3.71 0.24 -5.15
CA ILE A 42 4.77 1.01 -5.83
C ILE A 42 6.07 0.91 -5.04
N ILE A 43 6.01 1.16 -3.73
CA ILE A 43 7.19 1.08 -2.86
C ILE A 43 7.73 -0.36 -2.88
N PHE A 44 6.87 -1.35 -2.70
CA PHE A 44 7.28 -2.76 -2.73
C PHE A 44 7.95 -3.16 -4.06
N ALA A 45 7.42 -2.72 -5.19
CA ALA A 45 7.97 -3.04 -6.51
C ALA A 45 9.34 -2.38 -6.77
N SER A 46 9.67 -1.28 -6.08
CA SER A 46 10.95 -0.57 -6.26
C SER A 46 12.17 -1.38 -5.80
N GLY A 47 11.99 -2.36 -4.90
CA GLY A 47 13.05 -3.26 -4.41
C GLY A 47 13.51 -4.35 -5.36
N GLY A 48 12.87 -4.48 -6.53
CA GLY A 48 13.04 -5.62 -7.40
C GLY A 48 12.26 -6.85 -6.91
N LEU A 49 11.40 -7.38 -7.78
CA LEU A 49 10.56 -8.55 -7.50
C LEU A 49 11.37 -9.83 -7.70
N LYS A 50 12.18 -10.21 -6.70
CA LYS A 50 12.86 -11.52 -6.67
C LYS A 50 11.93 -12.59 -6.10
N HIS A 51 11.81 -13.72 -6.78
CA HIS A 51 11.04 -14.88 -6.32
C HIS A 51 11.88 -15.73 -5.35
N ASN A 52 11.27 -16.29 -4.31
CA ASN A 52 11.93 -17.19 -3.34
C ASN A 52 13.17 -16.59 -2.65
N ALA A 53 13.17 -15.27 -2.45
CA ALA A 53 14.25 -14.54 -1.82
C ALA A 53 13.75 -13.94 -0.50
N PRO A 54 13.86 -14.64 0.65
CA PRO A 54 13.50 -14.06 1.93
C PRO A 54 14.39 -12.84 2.22
N ALA A 55 13.79 -11.77 2.74
CA ALA A 55 14.53 -10.59 3.23
C ALA A 55 15.02 -10.74 4.67
N LEU A 56 14.74 -11.90 5.29
CA LEU A 56 15.25 -12.28 6.59
C LEU A 56 16.45 -13.20 6.41
N LEU A 57 17.48 -12.99 7.22
CA LEU A 57 18.61 -13.92 7.35
C LEU A 57 18.03 -15.26 7.85
N THR A 58 18.11 -16.28 7.00
CA THR A 58 17.84 -17.67 7.37
C THR A 58 19.18 -18.39 7.44
N ASP A 59 19.34 -19.34 8.36
CA ASP A 59 20.62 -20.07 8.55
C ASP A 59 21.11 -20.77 7.26
N GLU A 60 20.22 -21.00 6.30
CA GLU A 60 20.49 -21.59 4.99
C GLU A 60 20.95 -20.57 3.92
N ALA A 61 20.78 -19.26 4.15
CA ALA A 61 21.11 -18.20 3.21
C ALA A 61 22.59 -17.79 3.29
N THR A 62 23.47 -18.67 2.82
CA THR A 62 24.93 -18.43 2.74
C THR A 62 25.34 -17.38 1.70
N ASN A 63 24.40 -16.83 0.91
CA ASN A 63 24.68 -15.84 -0.13
C ASN A 63 23.75 -14.63 -0.04
N ALA A 64 24.30 -13.47 0.37
CA ALA A 64 23.56 -12.19 0.42
C ALA A 64 22.94 -11.75 -0.93
N ALA A 65 23.43 -12.30 -2.05
CA ALA A 65 22.94 -12.00 -3.40
C ALA A 65 21.54 -12.58 -3.71
N SER A 66 21.15 -13.67 -3.03
CA SER A 66 19.84 -14.32 -3.20
C SER A 66 18.74 -13.73 -2.32
N MET A 67 19.04 -12.73 -1.49
CA MET A 67 18.07 -12.07 -0.62
C MET A 67 17.29 -10.97 -1.38
N ALA A 68 16.05 -10.73 -0.94
CA ALA A 68 15.26 -9.58 -1.36
C ALA A 68 15.70 -8.34 -0.58
N ASP A 69 15.53 -7.16 -1.18
CA ASP A 69 15.87 -5.90 -0.52
C ASP A 69 14.95 -5.67 0.70
N PRO A 70 15.50 -5.57 1.93
CA PRO A 70 14.71 -5.30 3.12
C PRO A 70 14.20 -3.86 3.21
N LEU A 71 14.81 -2.90 2.50
CA LEU A 71 14.47 -1.48 2.61
C LEU A 71 13.01 -1.19 2.21
N PRO A 72 12.51 -1.62 1.03
CA PRO A 72 11.11 -1.44 0.66
C PRO A 72 10.12 -2.08 1.63
N GLN A 73 10.50 -3.18 2.28
CA GLN A 73 9.62 -3.87 3.23
C GLN A 73 9.43 -3.04 4.50
N ALA A 74 10.51 -2.48 5.03
CA ALA A 74 10.43 -1.57 6.18
C ALA A 74 9.64 -0.28 5.84
N LEU A 75 9.83 0.25 4.63
CA LEU A 75 9.09 1.43 4.16
C LEU A 75 7.58 1.14 4.04
N VAL A 76 7.20 -0.02 3.49
CA VAL A 76 5.79 -0.41 3.39
C VAL A 76 5.15 -0.61 4.77
N LEU A 77 5.85 -1.25 5.71
CA LEU A 77 5.32 -1.43 7.08
C LEU A 77 5.03 -0.07 7.74
N THR A 78 5.93 0.89 7.56
CA THR A 78 5.74 2.26 8.06
C THR A 78 4.56 2.96 7.39
N ALA A 79 4.44 2.83 6.06
CA ALA A 79 3.35 3.40 5.29
C ALA A 79 1.97 2.84 5.71
N ILE A 80 1.89 1.53 6.01
CA ILE A 80 0.67 0.88 6.49
C ILE A 80 0.21 1.48 7.82
N VAL A 81 1.12 1.70 8.78
CA VAL A 81 0.76 2.26 10.09
C VAL A 81 0.27 3.70 9.98
N ILE A 82 0.93 4.53 9.15
CA ILE A 82 0.50 5.91 8.88
C ILE A 82 -0.88 5.92 8.20
N GLY A 83 -1.06 5.08 7.17
CA GLY A 83 -2.33 4.95 6.46
C GLY A 83 -3.48 4.54 7.38
N PHE A 84 -3.24 3.58 8.28
CA PHE A 84 -4.21 3.16 9.29
C PHE A 84 -4.61 4.31 10.23
N GLY A 85 -3.64 5.09 10.73
CA GLY A 85 -3.90 6.23 11.60
C GLY A 85 -4.77 7.30 10.93
N ILE A 86 -4.46 7.64 9.68
CA ILE A 86 -5.24 8.60 8.88
C ILE A 86 -6.66 8.07 8.63
N LEU A 87 -6.79 6.77 8.31
CA LEU A 87 -8.08 6.14 8.07
C LEU A 87 -8.99 6.16 9.30
N ALA A 88 -8.45 5.78 10.47
CA ALA A 88 -9.18 5.79 11.74
C ALA A 88 -9.64 7.22 12.11
N PHE A 89 -8.77 8.21 11.89
CA PHE A 89 -9.10 9.62 12.10
C PHE A 89 -10.25 10.08 11.19
N LEU A 90 -10.17 9.81 9.89
CA LEU A 90 -11.20 10.20 8.92
C LEU A 90 -12.54 9.51 9.17
N LEU A 91 -12.53 8.22 9.52
CA LEU A 91 -13.73 7.49 9.90
C LEU A 91 -14.42 8.13 11.12
N THR A 92 -13.62 8.55 12.11
CA THR A 92 -14.13 9.22 13.30
C THR A 92 -14.74 10.59 12.97
N LEU A 93 -14.06 11.37 12.12
CA LEU A 93 -14.54 12.68 11.66
C LEU A 93 -15.87 12.55 10.91
N LEU A 94 -15.96 11.60 9.98
CA LEU A 94 -17.18 11.38 9.18
C LEU A 94 -18.36 10.94 10.04
N THR A 95 -18.12 10.04 11.00
CA THR A 95 -19.15 9.63 11.97
C THR A 95 -19.62 10.82 12.81
N ARG A 96 -18.72 11.72 13.21
CA ARG A 96 -19.06 12.93 13.97
C ARG A 96 -19.83 13.95 13.11
N SER A 97 -19.42 14.17 11.86
CA SER A 97 -20.09 15.08 10.92
C SER A 97 -21.49 14.60 10.55
N SER A 98 -21.77 13.30 10.59
CA SER A 98 -23.11 12.77 10.34
C SER A 98 -24.06 12.91 11.52
N LYS A 99 -23.53 13.16 12.74
CA LYS A 99 -24.33 13.32 13.96
C LYS A 99 -24.66 14.78 14.31
N ALA A 100 -24.10 15.74 13.56
CA ALA A 100 -24.40 17.16 13.65
C ALA A 100 -25.39 17.54 12.54
#